data_AF-A0A6L9GAQ9-F1
#
_entry.id   AF-A0A6L9GAQ9-F1
#
_cell.length_a   1.000
_cell.length_b   1.000
_cell.length_c   1.000
_cell.angle_alpha   90.00
_cell.angle_beta   90.00
_cell.angle_gamma   90.00
#
_symmetry.space_group_name_H-M   'P 1'
#
loop_
_entity.id
_entity.type
_entity.pdbx_description
1 polymer ?
#
loop_
_entity_poly.entity_id
_entity_poly.type
_entity_poly.pdbx_seq_one_letter_code
_entity_poly.pdbx_strand_id
1 'polypeptide(L)'
;DVLADDLAVLADDLRERLGRIDAGEDQIAALKQAVAAADDAYDRAAEALHAQRSRAAGQLDKAVSAELAPLKMERAVFETRITPADPGPEGYDMVAFTVATNPGAPAGPLDKIASGGELSRFLLALKVCLARGN
;
A
#
# COMPACT_ATOMS: atom_id res chain seq x y z
N ASP A 1 22.41 34.33 45.05
CA ASP A 1 21.35 35.03 45.79
C ASP A 1 20.66 36.04 44.89
N VAL A 2 19.33 36.03 44.93
CA VAL A 2 18.48 37.03 44.26
C VAL A 2 18.14 38.05 45.33
N LEU A 3 18.34 39.34 45.06
CA LEU A 3 17.99 40.39 46.02
C LEU A 3 16.48 40.43 46.21
N ALA A 4 16.01 40.87 47.39
CA ALA A 4 14.58 40.95 47.69
C ALA A 4 13.82 41.80 46.65
N ASP A 5 14.45 42.87 46.14
CA ASP A 5 13.88 43.77 45.14
C ASP A 5 13.73 43.12 43.75
N ASP A 6 14.55 42.10 43.44
CA ASP A 6 14.54 41.39 42.15
C ASP A 6 13.58 40.19 42.12
N LEU A 7 13.00 39.81 43.26
CA LEU A 7 12.14 38.62 43.37
C LEU A 7 10.89 38.70 42.49
N ALA A 8 10.30 39.88 42.32
CA ALA A 8 9.11 40.06 41.48
C ALA A 8 9.43 39.77 40.00
N VAL A 9 10.55 40.30 39.52
CA VAL A 9 11.01 40.11 38.14
C VAL A 9 11.31 38.63 37.87
N LEU A 10 11.98 37.96 38.80
CA LEU A 10 12.24 36.52 38.69
C LEU A 10 10.95 35.69 38.68
N ALA A 11 9.97 36.05 39.51
CA ALA A 11 8.68 35.36 39.55
C ALA A 11 7.93 35.48 38.21
N ASP A 12 8.00 36.64 37.56
CA ASP A 12 7.39 36.85 36.24
C ASP A 12 8.10 36.03 35.15
N ASP A 13 9.43 35.99 35.12
CA ASP A 13 10.20 35.12 34.20
C ASP A 13 9.83 33.64 34.37
N LEU A 14 9.77 33.16 35.62
CA LEU A 14 9.42 31.78 35.90
C LEU A 14 7.99 31.43 35.50
N ARG A 15 7.02 32.35 35.69
CA ARG A 15 5.64 32.15 35.21
C ARG A 15 5.56 32.11 33.70
N GLU A 16 6.27 33.00 33.01
CA GLU A 16 6.31 33.00 31.55
C GLU A 16 6.95 31.70 31.01
N ARG A 17 8.04 31.25 31.63
CA ARG A 17 8.69 29.97 31.30
C ARG A 17 7.79 28.78 31.55
N LEU A 18 7.08 28.75 32.69
CA LEU A 18 6.11 27.71 32.99
C LEU A 18 4.98 27.71 31.96
N GLY A 19 4.41 28.88 31.65
CA GLY A 19 3.36 29.00 30.63
C GLY A 19 3.79 28.52 29.24
N ARG A 20 5.07 28.71 28.87
CA ARG A 20 5.63 28.14 27.63
C ARG A 20 5.75 26.62 27.67
N ILE A 21 6.08 26.04 28.82
CA ILE A 21 6.16 24.58 29.00
C ILE A 21 4.75 23.98 28.90
N ASP A 22 3.79 24.53 29.65
CA ASP A 22 2.40 24.05 29.67
C ASP A 22 1.79 24.11 28.25
N ALA A 23 1.97 25.24 27.54
CA ALA A 23 1.53 25.37 26.16
C ALA A 23 2.19 24.34 25.22
N GLY A 24 3.47 24.00 25.47
CA GLY A 24 4.18 22.96 24.75
C GLY A 24 3.63 21.56 25.02
N GLU A 25 3.26 21.25 26.26
CA GLU A 25 2.63 19.98 26.62
C GLU A 25 1.28 19.81 25.93
N ASP A 26 0.45 20.85 25.93
CA ASP A 26 -0.84 20.86 25.24
C ASP A 26 -0.66 20.66 23.72
N GLN A 27 0.33 21.33 23.12
CA GLN A 27 0.62 21.17 21.69
C GLN A 27 1.09 19.74 21.37
N ILE A 28 1.93 19.14 22.20
CA ILE A 28 2.37 17.74 22.03
C ILE A 28 1.17 16.79 22.15
N ALA A 29 0.28 17.01 23.12
CA ALA A 29 -0.92 16.19 23.27
C ALA A 29 -1.83 16.28 22.03
N ALA A 30 -2.04 17.48 21.50
CA ALA A 30 -2.82 17.70 20.27
C ALA A 30 -2.18 17.02 19.05
N LEU A 31 -0.86 17.14 18.88
CA LEU A 31 -0.14 16.49 17.78
C LEU A 31 -0.21 14.96 17.85
N LYS A 32 -0.11 14.38 19.06
CA LYS A 32 -0.27 12.93 19.25
C LYS A 32 -1.67 12.44 18.84
N GLN A 33 -2.71 13.20 19.19
CA GLN A 33 -4.08 12.88 18.76
C GLN A 33 -4.23 12.99 17.23
N ALA A 34 -3.65 14.03 16.62
CA ALA A 34 -3.68 14.20 15.18
C ALA A 34 -2.97 13.06 14.43
N VAL A 35 -1.82 12.60 14.92
CA VAL A 35 -1.10 11.43 14.38
C VAL A 35 -1.97 10.18 14.49
N ALA A 36 -2.51 9.88 15.67
CA ALA A 36 -3.35 8.70 15.86
C ALA A 36 -4.60 8.70 14.95
N ALA A 37 -5.23 9.86 14.76
CA ALA A 37 -6.36 10.01 13.85
C ALA A 37 -5.97 9.83 12.38
N ALA A 38 -4.79 10.33 11.98
CA ALA A 38 -4.27 10.16 10.63
C ALA A 38 -3.91 8.69 10.33
N ASP A 39 -3.29 8.00 11.29
CA ASP A 39 -2.94 6.58 11.18
C ASP A 39 -4.19 5.72 11.02
N ASP A 40 -5.22 5.93 11.86
CA ASP A 40 -6.48 5.19 11.77
C ASP A 40 -7.24 5.48 10.46
N ALA A 41 -7.19 6.72 9.95
CA ALA A 41 -7.75 7.04 8.64
C ALA A 41 -7.00 6.36 7.49
N TYR A 42 -5.66 6.30 7.58
CA TYR A 42 -4.82 5.59 6.63
C TYR A 42 -5.13 4.10 6.61
N ASP A 43 -5.16 3.46 7.78
CA ASP A 43 -5.39 2.02 7.90
C ASP A 43 -6.73 1.59 7.28
N ARG A 44 -7.81 2.34 7.57
CA ARG A 44 -9.13 2.09 6.95
C ARG A 44 -9.10 2.21 5.43
N ALA A 45 -8.42 3.24 4.91
CA ALA A 45 -8.33 3.47 3.48
C ALA A 45 -7.48 2.38 2.80
N ALA A 46 -6.36 1.99 3.42
CA ALA A 46 -5.47 0.96 2.91
C ALA A 46 -6.12 -0.43 2.94
N GLU A 47 -6.89 -0.77 3.99
CA GLU A 47 -7.65 -2.02 4.08
C GLU A 47 -8.75 -2.08 2.99
N ALA A 48 -9.48 -0.98 2.78
CA ALA A 48 -10.47 -0.90 1.71
C ALA A 48 -9.82 -1.08 0.32
N LEU A 49 -8.65 -0.47 0.10
CA LEU A 49 -7.89 -0.63 -1.13
C LEU A 49 -7.40 -2.07 -1.33
N HIS A 50 -6.88 -2.71 -0.27
CA HIS A 50 -6.48 -4.11 -0.29
C HIS A 50 -7.64 -5.03 -0.69
N ALA A 51 -8.81 -4.87 -0.06
CA ALA A 51 -9.99 -5.67 -0.37
C ALA A 51 -10.44 -5.51 -1.84
N GLN A 52 -10.39 -4.28 -2.36
CA GLN A 52 -10.69 -4.02 -3.77
C GLN A 52 -9.67 -4.67 -4.70
N ARG A 53 -8.37 -4.59 -4.39
CA ARG A 53 -7.29 -5.24 -5.15
C ARG A 53 -7.45 -6.75 -5.15
N SER A 54 -7.71 -7.40 -4.02
CA SER A 54 -7.93 -8.84 -3.93
C SER A 54 -9.12 -9.30 -4.76
N ARG A 55 -10.22 -8.53 -4.74
CA ARG A 55 -11.39 -8.82 -5.58
C ARG A 55 -11.08 -8.68 -7.06
N ALA A 56 -10.37 -7.61 -7.45
CA ALA A 56 -10.00 -7.36 -8.84
C ALA A 56 -9.00 -8.41 -9.37
N ALA A 57 -8.02 -8.80 -8.54
CA ALA A 57 -7.07 -9.87 -8.82
C ALA A 57 -7.79 -11.17 -9.19
N GLY A 58 -8.72 -11.63 -8.36
CA GLY A 58 -9.49 -12.85 -8.65
C GLY A 58 -10.38 -12.76 -9.90
N GLN A 59 -10.83 -11.57 -10.29
CA GLN A 59 -11.56 -11.36 -11.55
C GLN A 59 -10.63 -11.41 -12.75
N LEU A 60 -9.48 -10.72 -12.65
CA LEU A 60 -8.45 -10.70 -13.68
C LEU A 60 -7.92 -12.10 -13.95
N ASP A 61 -7.62 -12.87 -12.90
CA ASP A 61 -7.08 -14.22 -13.01
C ASP A 61 -8.02 -15.17 -13.76
N LYS A 62 -9.32 -15.06 -13.49
CA LYS A 62 -10.36 -15.82 -14.21
C LYS A 62 -10.47 -15.38 -15.68
N ALA A 63 -10.48 -14.07 -15.92
CA ALA A 63 -10.59 -13.53 -17.27
C ALA A 63 -9.40 -13.94 -18.14
N VAL A 64 -8.17 -13.78 -17.62
CA VAL A 64 -6.94 -14.18 -18.32
C VAL A 64 -6.93 -15.67 -18.57
N SER A 65 -7.24 -16.49 -17.56
CA SER A 65 -7.29 -17.95 -17.72
C SER A 65 -8.27 -18.41 -18.82
N ALA A 66 -9.42 -17.74 -18.97
CA ALA A 66 -10.37 -18.03 -20.04
C ALA A 66 -9.83 -17.69 -21.45
N GLU A 67 -9.03 -16.62 -21.57
CA GLU A 67 -8.40 -16.21 -22.83
C GLU A 67 -7.16 -17.06 -23.19
N LEU A 68 -6.54 -17.74 -22.23
CA LEU A 68 -5.35 -18.58 -22.50
C LEU A 68 -5.67 -19.90 -23.20
N ALA A 69 -6.83 -20.50 -22.93
CA ALA A 69 -7.25 -21.77 -23.56
C ALA A 69 -7.29 -21.71 -25.11
N PRO A 70 -7.95 -20.73 -25.76
CA PRO A 70 -7.96 -20.64 -27.23
C PRO A 70 -6.59 -20.35 -27.85
N LEU A 71 -5.60 -19.91 -27.06
CA LEU A 71 -4.23 -19.61 -27.50
C LEU A 71 -3.28 -20.82 -27.43
N LYS A 72 -3.81 -22.02 -27.18
CA LYS A 72 -3.04 -23.26 -26.94
C LYS A 72 -2.12 -23.14 -25.72
N MET A 73 -2.56 -22.41 -24.70
CA MET A 73 -1.86 -22.17 -23.44
C MET A 73 -2.71 -22.61 -22.24
N GLU A 74 -3.59 -23.60 -22.42
CA GLU A 74 -4.50 -24.13 -21.39
C GLU A 74 -3.79 -24.74 -20.17
N ARG A 75 -2.49 -25.01 -20.29
CA ARG A 75 -1.63 -25.50 -19.20
C ARG A 75 -0.97 -24.37 -18.42
N ALA A 76 -0.98 -23.14 -18.95
CA ALA A 76 -0.41 -22.00 -18.28
C ALA A 76 -1.34 -21.53 -17.15
N VAL A 77 -0.75 -21.20 -16.00
CA VAL A 77 -1.46 -20.67 -14.84
C VAL A 77 -1.02 -19.23 -14.65
N PHE A 78 -1.97 -18.30 -14.69
CA PHE A 78 -1.76 -16.90 -14.34
C PHE A 78 -2.28 -16.64 -12.93
N GLU A 79 -1.51 -15.91 -12.15
CA GLU A 79 -1.87 -15.52 -10.79
C GLU A 79 -1.47 -14.08 -10.54
N THR A 80 -2.42 -13.27 -10.10
CA THR A 80 -2.19 -11.94 -9.55
C THR A 80 -1.89 -12.08 -8.06
N ARG A 81 -0.61 -12.01 -7.70
CA ARG A 81 -0.15 -12.15 -6.33
C ARG A 81 -0.15 -10.81 -5.62
N ILE A 82 -0.84 -10.74 -4.50
CA ILE A 82 -0.86 -9.59 -3.60
C ILE A 82 -0.16 -10.00 -2.31
N THR A 83 0.89 -9.29 -1.93
CA THR A 83 1.65 -9.53 -0.69
C THR A 83 1.82 -8.23 0.08
N PRO A 84 1.94 -8.28 1.42
CA PRO A 84 2.24 -7.09 2.21
C PRO A 84 3.55 -6.42 1.79
N ALA A 85 3.58 -5.10 1.89
CA ALA A 85 4.70 -4.21 1.66
C ALA A 85 4.71 -3.09 2.72
N ASP A 86 5.78 -2.30 2.72
CA ASP A 86 5.89 -1.14 3.59
C ASP A 86 4.75 -0.14 3.28
N PRO A 87 4.04 0.36 4.32
CA PRO A 87 3.00 1.36 4.14
C PRO A 87 3.48 2.58 3.36
N GLY A 88 2.77 2.89 2.29
CA GLY A 88 3.04 4.05 1.44
C GLY A 88 1.76 4.75 0.98
N PRO A 89 1.89 5.79 0.14
CA PRO A 89 0.75 6.53 -0.41
C PRO A 89 -0.19 5.64 -1.26
N GLU A 90 0.28 4.48 -1.71
CA GLU A 90 -0.49 3.50 -2.49
C GLU A 90 -1.02 2.32 -1.64
N GLY A 91 -1.04 2.46 -0.30
CA GLY A 91 -1.40 1.42 0.65
C GLY A 91 -0.22 0.53 1.03
N TYR A 92 -0.50 -0.69 1.48
CA TYR A 92 0.49 -1.66 1.96
C TYR A 92 0.62 -2.91 1.07
N ASP A 93 0.14 -2.85 -0.18
CA ASP A 93 0.21 -4.01 -1.08
C ASP A 93 1.34 -3.89 -2.10
N MET A 94 2.09 -4.98 -2.23
CA MET A 94 2.87 -5.28 -3.43
C MET A 94 2.05 -6.19 -4.35
N VAL A 95 1.83 -5.75 -5.59
CA VAL A 95 1.11 -6.52 -6.61
C VAL A 95 2.09 -7.05 -7.65
N ALA A 96 2.08 -8.35 -7.89
CA ALA A 96 2.90 -9.00 -8.92
C ALA A 96 2.06 -9.92 -9.79
N PHE A 97 2.17 -9.78 -11.11
CA PHE A 97 1.58 -10.72 -12.05
C PHE A 97 2.56 -11.85 -12.34
N THR A 98 2.14 -13.08 -12.09
CA THR A 98 2.99 -14.26 -12.25
C THR A 98 2.37 -15.27 -13.18
N VAL A 99 3.22 -16.01 -13.89
CA VAL A 99 2.83 -17.07 -14.81
C VAL A 99 3.64 -18.32 -14.52
N ALA A 100 2.99 -19.48 -14.57
CA ALA A 100 3.63 -20.78 -14.73
C ALA A 100 3.22 -21.36 -16.09
N THR A 101 4.18 -21.84 -16.90
CA THR A 101 3.88 -22.36 -18.26
C THR A 101 3.19 -23.71 -18.26
N ASN A 102 3.28 -24.46 -17.16
CA ASN A 102 2.63 -25.75 -16.96
C ASN A 102 2.20 -25.91 -15.50
N PRO A 103 1.20 -26.75 -15.19
CA PRO A 103 0.82 -27.03 -13.81
C PRO A 103 2.00 -27.63 -13.04
N GLY A 104 2.29 -27.08 -11.86
CA GLY A 104 3.39 -27.52 -11.00
C GLY A 104 4.77 -26.95 -11.34
N ALA A 105 4.92 -26.19 -12.43
CA ALA A 105 6.13 -25.42 -12.69
C ALA A 105 6.23 -24.21 -11.73
N PRO A 106 7.45 -23.76 -11.37
CA PRO A 106 7.60 -22.56 -10.56
C PRO A 106 7.00 -21.35 -11.28
N ALA A 107 6.02 -20.71 -10.64
CA ALA A 107 5.47 -19.45 -11.11
C ALA A 107 6.49 -18.33 -10.87
N GLY A 108 6.45 -17.32 -11.73
CA GLY A 108 7.29 -16.15 -11.57
C GLY A 108 6.92 -15.04 -12.54
N PRO A 109 7.73 -13.98 -12.56
CA PRO A 109 7.41 -12.77 -13.30
C PRO A 109 7.23 -13.02 -14.79
N LEU A 110 6.26 -12.30 -15.39
CA LEU A 110 5.88 -12.45 -16.80
C LEU A 110 7.10 -12.33 -17.75
N ASP A 111 8.00 -11.41 -17.45
CA ASP A 111 9.21 -11.07 -18.21
C ASP A 111 10.29 -12.17 -18.17
N LYS A 112 10.20 -13.11 -17.22
CA LYS A 112 11.25 -14.11 -16.99
C LYS A 112 10.91 -15.53 -17.46
N ILE A 113 9.66 -15.80 -17.84
CA ILE A 113 9.15 -17.18 -17.94
C ILE A 113 8.72 -17.60 -19.34
N ALA A 114 8.45 -16.66 -20.25
CA ALA A 114 7.90 -17.00 -21.57
C ALA A 114 8.92 -16.77 -22.69
N SER A 115 8.92 -17.66 -23.71
CA SER A 115 9.58 -17.36 -24.99
C SER A 115 8.94 -16.12 -25.64
N GLY A 116 9.65 -15.40 -26.51
CA GLY A 116 9.14 -14.15 -27.09
C GLY A 116 7.77 -14.27 -27.77
N GLY A 117 7.46 -15.43 -28.37
CA GLY A 117 6.16 -15.71 -28.98
C GLY A 117 5.04 -16.03 -27.98
N GLU A 118 5.35 -16.70 -26.87
CA GLU A 118 4.38 -16.98 -25.79
C GLU A 118 4.07 -15.71 -25.01
N LEU A 119 5.08 -14.89 -24.72
CA LEU A 119 4.90 -13.61 -24.04
C LEU A 119 4.00 -12.68 -24.84
N SER A 120 4.17 -12.63 -26.16
CA SER A 120 3.34 -11.79 -27.04
C SER A 120 1.87 -12.23 -27.03
N ARG A 121 1.61 -13.55 -27.07
CA ARG A 121 0.24 -14.09 -26.96
C ARG A 121 -0.36 -13.80 -25.59
N PHE A 122 0.45 -13.90 -24.54
CA PHE A 122 0.03 -13.61 -23.17
C PHE A 122 -0.36 -12.14 -22.98
N LEU A 123 0.50 -11.22 -23.42
CA LEU A 123 0.24 -9.78 -23.37
C LEU A 123 -1.00 -9.40 -24.21
N LEU A 124 -1.25 -10.10 -25.32
CA LEU A 124 -2.48 -9.91 -26.10
C LEU A 124 -3.72 -10.34 -25.30
N ALA A 125 -3.70 -11.51 -24.67
CA ALA A 125 -4.80 -11.98 -23.80
C ALA A 125 -5.06 -11.00 -22.65
N LEU A 126 -3.99 -10.54 -21.99
CA LEU A 126 -4.07 -9.55 -20.91
C LEU A 126 -4.67 -8.23 -21.42
N LYS A 127 -4.22 -7.74 -22.58
CA LYS A 127 -4.76 -6.53 -23.19
C LYS A 127 -6.26 -6.65 -23.50
N VAL A 128 -6.71 -7.82 -23.99
CA VAL A 128 -8.13 -8.08 -24.25
C VAL A 128 -8.94 -8.08 -22.95
N CYS A 129 -8.43 -8.71 -21.89
CA CYS A 129 -9.09 -8.73 -20.58
C CYS A 129 -9.23 -7.32 -19.99
N LEU A 130 -8.15 -6.53 -20.04
CA LEU A 130 -8.14 -5.17 -19.52
C LEU A 130 -9.03 -4.22 -20.36
N ALA A 131 -9.09 -4.41 -21.69
CA ALA A 131 -9.94 -3.60 -22.55
C ALA A 131 -11.44 -3.86 -22.37
N ARG A 132 -11.83 -5.06 -21.90
CA ARG A 132 -13.22 -5.42 -21.60
C ARG A 132 -13.64 -5.06 -20.16
N GLY A 133 -12.67 -4.86 -19.26
CA GLY A 133 -12.89 -4.51 -17.86
C GLY A 133 -13.01 -3.01 -17.58
N ASN A 134 -12.83 -2.17 -18.59
CA ASN A 134 -13.09 -0.72 -18.55
C ASN A 134 -14.50 -0.39 -19.06
#